data_AF-E4MDJ6-F1
#
_entry.id   AF-E4MDJ6-F1
#
_cell.length_a   1.000
_cell.length_b   1.000
_cell.length_c   1.000
_cell.angle_alpha   90.00
_cell.angle_beta   90.00
_cell.angle_gamma   90.00
#
_symmetry.space_group_name_H-M   'P 1'
#
loop_
_entity.id
_entity.type
_entity.pdbx_description
1 polymer ?
#
loop_
_entity_poly.entity_id
_entity_poly.type
_entity_poly.pdbx_seq_one_letter_code
_entity_poly.pdbx_strand_id
1 'polypeptide(L)'
;MTVVNCRNVCFEKIDLRHSPGMGVYGLRSENILLKAVCTVVNRSEKRRFSCAADAFHFTNCRGLIELDGCNCNGQGDDALNIHGIYARIVAVSKDRKQIELFGVRFPAERVFKADDEIWPIVRTTGSRGARNRIERIVRKSSKRLVVALREPLDKTFREDDFIENASWYANVSIHDCYFGRANRARGILLTTPGKVVVHNNRFMTAGTAILIEGDTDYWFESGAVCDMDIHDNLFENCGTSASNNGGSGWGEALISITPSFRPADESSPVYHRNIRIRNNRILTYDRPLLHARSVEGLQFVANCVEQTYDFPATAAQRQSFCLEGCRNVRIAENRFIGYGKPDFELIHMNPNNICHEKAK
;
A
#
# COMPACT_ATOMS: atom_id res chain seq x y z
N MET A 1 8.90 -4.71 -18.76
CA MET A 1 9.66 -3.46 -18.97
C MET A 1 10.28 -3.08 -17.64
N THR A 2 11.54 -2.66 -17.61
CA THR A 2 12.29 -2.46 -16.37
C THR A 2 12.99 -1.11 -16.37
N VAL A 3 12.77 -0.32 -15.31
CA VAL A 3 13.21 1.07 -15.18
C VAL A 3 14.04 1.22 -13.90
N VAL A 4 15.37 1.19 -14.04
CA VAL A 4 16.28 1.12 -12.89
C VAL A 4 17.27 2.29 -12.91
N ASN A 5 17.25 3.13 -11.87
CA ASN A 5 18.06 4.35 -11.81
C ASN A 5 17.80 5.32 -12.97
N CYS A 6 16.55 5.43 -13.43
CA CYS A 6 16.16 6.36 -14.49
C CYS A 6 15.46 7.59 -13.92
N ARG A 7 15.36 8.64 -14.73
CA ARG A 7 14.63 9.87 -14.41
C ARG A 7 13.77 10.29 -15.59
N ASN A 8 12.57 10.79 -15.33
CA ASN A 8 11.63 11.32 -16.33
C ASN A 8 11.28 10.28 -17.40
N VAL A 9 10.66 9.18 -16.96
CA VAL A 9 10.29 8.06 -17.82
C VAL A 9 8.80 8.15 -18.15
N CYS A 10 8.47 8.04 -19.44
CA CYS A 10 7.10 7.98 -19.91
C CYS A 10 6.90 6.70 -20.74
N PHE A 11 5.86 5.94 -20.39
CA PHE A 11 5.30 4.90 -21.24
C PHE A 11 3.92 5.37 -21.69
N GLU A 12 3.68 5.40 -23.00
CA GLU A 12 2.43 5.89 -23.56
C GLU A 12 1.85 4.92 -24.59
N LYS A 13 0.54 4.63 -24.49
CA LYS A 13 -0.23 3.85 -25.47
C LYS A 13 0.37 2.47 -25.75
N ILE A 14 0.50 1.67 -24.69
CA ILE A 14 1.13 0.35 -24.76
C ILE A 14 0.14 -0.74 -24.33
N ASP A 15 -0.07 -1.74 -25.19
CA ASP A 15 -0.77 -2.98 -24.86
C ASP A 15 0.23 -4.08 -24.46
N LEU A 16 0.40 -4.32 -23.17
CA LEU A 16 1.18 -5.42 -22.61
C LEU A 16 0.37 -6.71 -22.65
N ARG A 17 0.61 -7.53 -23.68
CA ARG A 17 -0.05 -8.84 -23.85
C ARG A 17 0.49 -9.94 -22.94
N HIS A 18 1.77 -9.84 -22.57
CA HIS A 18 2.40 -10.81 -21.68
C HIS A 18 3.72 -10.31 -21.09
N SER A 19 4.02 -10.78 -19.89
CA SER A 19 5.34 -10.73 -19.27
C SER A 19 5.54 -11.99 -18.43
N PRO A 20 6.73 -12.63 -18.43
CA PRO A 20 7.02 -13.78 -17.57
C PRO A 20 7.14 -13.42 -16.08
N GLY A 21 7.06 -12.12 -15.74
CA GLY A 21 6.96 -11.62 -14.37
C GLY A 21 6.07 -10.37 -14.36
N MET A 22 6.58 -9.28 -13.78
CA MET A 22 5.89 -8.00 -13.73
C MET A 22 5.78 -7.35 -15.12
N GLY A 23 4.73 -6.56 -15.37
CA GLY A 23 4.56 -5.80 -16.60
C GLY A 23 5.55 -4.64 -16.72
N VAL A 24 5.42 -3.63 -15.86
CA VAL A 24 6.39 -2.52 -15.69
C VAL A 24 6.95 -2.55 -14.28
N TYR A 25 8.27 -2.69 -14.16
CA TYR A 25 8.97 -2.66 -12.88
C TYR A 25 9.87 -1.43 -12.79
N GLY A 26 9.73 -0.63 -11.73
CA GLY A 26 10.60 0.49 -11.42
C GLY A 26 11.38 0.26 -10.13
N LEU A 27 12.68 0.57 -10.15
CA LEU A 27 13.53 0.54 -8.97
C LEU A 27 14.41 1.78 -8.92
N ARG A 28 14.35 2.53 -7.82
CA ARG A 28 15.23 3.70 -7.62
C ARG A 28 15.20 4.68 -8.78
N SER A 29 14.00 4.93 -9.29
CA SER A 29 13.75 5.82 -10.42
C SER A 29 12.89 7.01 -10.00
N GLU A 30 12.99 8.10 -10.75
CA GLU A 30 12.33 9.38 -10.43
C GLU A 30 11.44 9.83 -11.58
N ASN A 31 10.23 10.30 -11.29
CA ASN A 31 9.25 10.80 -12.26
C ASN A 31 8.89 9.76 -13.33
N ILE A 32 7.84 8.99 -13.07
CA ILE A 32 7.38 7.92 -13.96
C ILE A 32 5.93 8.17 -14.31
N LEU A 33 5.65 8.31 -15.61
CA LEU A 33 4.30 8.42 -16.16
C LEU A 33 3.96 7.15 -16.94
N LEU A 34 2.83 6.54 -16.60
CA LEU A 34 2.14 5.54 -17.40
C LEU A 34 0.87 6.17 -17.96
N LYS A 35 0.82 6.40 -19.28
CA LYS A 35 -0.33 7.01 -19.96
C LYS A 35 -0.95 6.03 -20.94
N ALA A 36 -2.19 5.60 -20.68
CA ALA A 36 -2.87 4.59 -21.48
C ALA A 36 -2.02 3.32 -21.68
N VAL A 37 -1.40 2.85 -20.59
CA VAL A 37 -0.68 1.57 -20.56
C VAL A 37 -1.63 0.50 -20.05
N CYS A 38 -1.76 -0.58 -20.81
CA CYS A 38 -2.75 -1.61 -20.58
C CYS A 38 -2.11 -2.99 -20.42
N THR A 39 -2.52 -3.79 -19.46
CA THR A 39 -2.29 -5.24 -19.49
C THR A 39 -3.53 -5.93 -20.04
N VAL A 40 -3.37 -6.70 -21.12
CA VAL A 40 -4.49 -7.26 -21.87
C VAL A 40 -4.27 -8.74 -22.11
N VAL A 41 -5.22 -9.58 -21.68
CA VAL A 41 -5.17 -11.02 -21.96
C VAL A 41 -5.28 -11.25 -23.46
N ASN A 42 -4.30 -11.92 -24.05
CA ASN A 42 -4.32 -12.24 -25.47
C ASN A 42 -5.24 -13.44 -25.78
N ARG A 43 -6.55 -13.18 -25.84
CA ARG A 43 -7.57 -14.22 -26.03
C ARG A 43 -7.51 -14.90 -27.40
N SER A 44 -7.04 -14.23 -28.45
CA SER A 44 -6.87 -14.83 -29.78
C SER A 44 -5.84 -15.97 -29.78
N GLU A 45 -4.81 -15.85 -28.94
CA GLU A 45 -3.82 -16.90 -28.68
C GLU A 45 -4.24 -17.87 -27.58
N LYS A 46 -5.52 -17.86 -27.18
CA LYS A 46 -6.09 -18.70 -26.12
C LYS A 46 -5.39 -18.55 -24.76
N ARG A 47 -4.71 -17.41 -24.52
CA ARG A 47 -4.08 -17.12 -23.21
C ARG A 47 -5.15 -16.87 -22.15
N ARG A 48 -4.83 -17.25 -20.91
CA ARG A 48 -5.70 -17.07 -19.74
C ARG A 48 -5.33 -15.86 -18.87
N PHE A 49 -4.10 -15.38 -18.99
CA PHE A 49 -3.55 -14.27 -18.23
C PHE A 49 -2.68 -13.38 -19.12
N SER A 50 -2.41 -12.16 -18.66
CA SER A 50 -1.51 -11.19 -19.28
C SER A 50 -0.11 -11.33 -18.67
N CYS A 51 0.23 -10.56 -17.64
CA CYS A 51 1.48 -10.68 -16.89
C CYS A 51 1.43 -11.85 -15.91
N ALA A 52 2.56 -12.54 -15.68
CA ALA A 52 2.63 -13.64 -14.74
C ALA A 52 2.65 -13.19 -13.26
N ALA A 53 3.04 -11.93 -13.01
CA ALA A 53 2.97 -11.27 -11.71
C ALA A 53 2.24 -9.92 -11.85
N ASP A 54 2.60 -8.92 -11.06
CA ASP A 54 2.00 -7.58 -11.03
C ASP A 54 1.95 -6.92 -12.42
N ALA A 55 0.93 -6.11 -12.68
CA ALA A 55 0.94 -5.28 -13.89
C ALA A 55 2.01 -4.20 -13.77
N PHE A 56 2.00 -3.42 -12.69
CA PHE A 56 2.98 -2.36 -12.42
C PHE A 56 3.54 -2.47 -11.00
N HIS A 57 4.85 -2.33 -10.82
CA HIS A 57 5.50 -2.47 -9.50
C HIS A 57 6.65 -1.47 -9.36
N PHE A 58 6.61 -0.62 -8.33
CA PHE A 58 7.59 0.44 -8.11
C PHE A 58 8.19 0.37 -6.69
N THR A 59 9.46 0.01 -6.63
CA THR A 59 10.21 -0.10 -5.38
C THR A 59 11.17 1.08 -5.23
N ASN A 60 11.12 1.77 -4.09
CA ASN A 60 12.01 2.90 -3.76
C ASN A 60 12.11 3.93 -4.90
N CYS A 61 11.00 4.34 -5.48
CA CYS A 61 10.94 5.41 -6.49
C CYS A 61 10.60 6.75 -5.84
N ARG A 62 10.90 7.87 -6.51
CA ARG A 62 10.65 9.24 -5.97
C ARG A 62 10.10 10.19 -7.02
N GLY A 63 9.82 11.43 -6.60
CA GLY A 63 9.18 12.42 -7.47
C GLY A 63 7.70 12.10 -7.62
N LEU A 64 7.19 12.07 -8.84
CA LEU A 64 5.80 11.68 -9.14
C LEU A 64 5.75 10.32 -9.85
N ILE A 65 4.91 9.41 -9.37
CA ILE A 65 4.43 8.27 -10.15
C ILE A 65 2.99 8.55 -10.54
N GLU A 66 2.72 8.60 -11.84
CA GLU A 66 1.41 8.94 -12.39
C GLU A 66 0.89 7.83 -13.30
N LEU A 67 -0.34 7.40 -13.03
CA LEU A 67 -1.10 6.53 -13.92
C LEU A 67 -2.29 7.33 -14.45
N ASP A 68 -2.26 7.59 -15.76
CA ASP A 68 -3.26 8.34 -16.51
C ASP A 68 -3.93 7.40 -17.52
N GLY A 69 -5.20 7.02 -17.28
CA GLY A 69 -5.97 6.26 -18.26
C GLY A 69 -5.51 4.81 -18.48
N CYS A 70 -4.85 4.19 -17.49
CA CYS A 70 -4.32 2.82 -17.61
C CYS A 70 -5.41 1.74 -17.41
N ASN A 71 -5.21 0.56 -18.00
CA ASN A 71 -6.13 -0.57 -17.86
C ASN A 71 -5.39 -1.85 -17.44
N CYS A 72 -5.62 -2.33 -16.24
CA CYS A 72 -4.98 -3.54 -15.75
C CYS A 72 -5.97 -4.70 -15.71
N ASN A 73 -5.74 -5.73 -16.54
CA ASN A 73 -6.58 -6.91 -16.55
C ASN A 73 -5.81 -8.20 -16.84
N GLY A 74 -6.14 -9.26 -16.10
CA GLY A 74 -5.65 -10.61 -16.33
C GLY A 74 -4.23 -10.90 -15.85
N GLN A 75 -3.60 -9.99 -15.12
CA GLN A 75 -2.28 -10.21 -14.55
C GLN A 75 -2.34 -11.20 -13.36
N GLY A 76 -1.23 -11.89 -13.09
CA GLY A 76 -1.14 -12.96 -12.10
C GLY A 76 -1.09 -12.49 -10.64
N ASP A 77 -0.94 -11.19 -10.41
CA ASP A 77 -0.93 -10.57 -9.08
C ASP A 77 -1.56 -9.16 -9.12
N ASP A 78 -1.10 -8.23 -8.29
CA ASP A 78 -1.70 -6.90 -8.19
C ASP A 78 -1.66 -6.09 -9.50
N ALA A 79 -2.60 -5.16 -9.67
CA ALA A 79 -2.50 -4.19 -10.76
C ALA A 79 -1.38 -3.18 -10.52
N LEU A 80 -1.15 -2.80 -9.26
CA LEU A 80 -0.11 -1.86 -8.90
C LEU A 80 0.44 -2.20 -7.51
N ASN A 81 1.75 -2.24 -7.36
CA ASN A 81 2.42 -2.19 -6.06
C ASN A 81 3.40 -1.01 -6.00
N ILE A 82 3.28 -0.11 -5.02
CA ILE A 82 4.26 0.96 -4.75
C ILE A 82 4.67 0.91 -3.29
N HIS A 83 5.97 0.77 -3.05
CA HIS A 83 6.52 0.65 -1.70
C HIS A 83 8.00 1.04 -1.62
N GLY A 84 8.49 1.23 -0.40
CA GLY A 84 9.91 1.21 -0.04
C GLY A 84 10.33 -0.16 0.50
N ILE A 85 11.58 -0.28 0.94
CA ILE A 85 12.09 -1.50 1.58
C ILE A 85 12.51 -1.22 3.01
N TYR A 86 12.22 -2.16 3.91
CA TYR A 86 12.87 -2.28 5.21
C TYR A 86 14.18 -3.05 5.08
N ALA A 87 15.28 -2.47 5.58
CA ALA A 87 16.49 -3.21 5.87
C ALA A 87 16.71 -3.30 7.38
N ARG A 88 17.10 -4.48 7.86
CA ARG A 88 17.32 -4.72 9.29
C ARG A 88 18.70 -4.26 9.72
N ILE A 89 18.82 -3.60 10.85
CA ILE A 89 20.10 -3.30 11.51
C ILE A 89 20.63 -4.61 12.12
N VAL A 90 21.83 -5.03 11.74
CA VAL A 90 22.45 -6.26 12.27
C VAL A 90 23.74 -6.01 13.04
N ALA A 91 24.26 -4.78 13.02
CA ALA A 91 25.32 -4.33 13.90
C ALA A 91 25.32 -2.80 14.02
N VAL A 92 25.71 -2.28 15.18
CA VAL A 92 25.92 -0.84 15.43
C VAL A 92 27.31 -0.64 16.05
N SER A 93 28.10 0.29 15.52
CA SER A 93 29.42 0.61 16.08
C SER A 93 29.31 1.24 17.47
N LYS A 94 30.41 1.20 18.24
CA LYS A 94 30.45 1.76 19.60
C LYS A 94 30.11 3.26 19.65
N ASP A 95 30.60 4.03 18.68
CA ASP A 95 30.28 5.46 18.53
C ASP A 95 28.94 5.72 17.81
N ARG A 96 28.27 4.64 17.37
CA ARG A 96 26.99 4.63 16.66
C ARG A 96 26.99 5.40 15.34
N LYS A 97 28.17 5.72 14.81
CA LYS A 97 28.34 6.37 13.50
C LYS A 97 28.45 5.37 12.35
N GLN A 98 28.46 4.07 12.62
CA GLN A 98 28.38 3.05 11.58
C GLN A 98 27.35 2.00 11.95
N ILE A 99 26.60 1.57 10.94
CA ILE A 99 25.64 0.46 11.08
C ILE A 99 25.84 -0.52 9.94
N GLU A 100 25.58 -1.80 10.22
CA GLU A 100 25.44 -2.83 9.20
C GLU A 100 23.96 -3.12 8.97
N LEU A 101 23.54 -3.07 7.71
CA LEU A 101 22.19 -3.35 7.25
C LEU A 101 22.14 -4.71 6.57
N PHE A 102 21.05 -5.43 6.79
CA PHE A 102 20.72 -6.69 6.12
C PHE A 102 19.37 -6.58 5.41
N GLY A 103 19.40 -6.73 4.10
CA GLY A 103 18.22 -6.83 3.25
C GLY A 103 17.63 -8.23 3.29
N VAL A 104 16.45 -8.37 3.90
CA VAL A 104 15.82 -9.68 4.15
C VAL A 104 15.34 -10.31 2.83
N ARG A 105 14.41 -9.64 2.15
CA ARG A 105 13.87 -10.03 0.84
C ARG A 105 14.54 -9.32 -0.32
N PHE A 106 14.98 -8.08 -0.11
CA PHE A 106 15.59 -7.26 -1.14
C PHE A 106 17.01 -6.83 -0.73
N PRO A 107 18.04 -6.93 -1.60
CA PRO A 107 19.42 -6.59 -1.24
C PRO A 107 19.58 -5.15 -0.76
N ALA A 108 20.14 -4.93 0.44
CA ALA A 108 20.30 -3.60 1.01
C ALA A 108 21.15 -2.67 0.14
N GLU A 109 22.17 -3.20 -0.55
CA GLU A 109 23.03 -2.39 -1.44
C GLU A 109 22.29 -1.80 -2.66
N ARG A 110 21.13 -2.37 -3.04
CA ARG A 110 20.28 -1.84 -4.11
C ARG A 110 19.32 -0.77 -3.60
N VAL A 111 19.09 -0.71 -2.28
CA VAL A 111 18.13 0.19 -1.64
C VAL A 111 18.77 1.45 -1.12
N PHE A 112 20.06 1.44 -0.74
CA PHE A 112 20.73 2.58 -0.11
C PHE A 112 22.02 2.98 -0.82
N LYS A 113 22.25 4.29 -0.95
CA LYS A 113 23.47 4.90 -1.50
C LYS A 113 24.02 5.93 -0.52
N ALA A 114 25.27 6.36 -0.75
CA ALA A 114 25.79 7.55 -0.11
C ALA A 114 24.88 8.75 -0.41
N ASP A 115 24.79 9.67 0.54
CA ASP A 115 23.92 10.85 0.56
C ASP A 115 22.42 10.59 0.66
N ASP A 116 21.95 9.33 0.67
CA ASP A 116 20.54 9.07 0.97
C ASP A 116 20.23 9.47 2.43
N GLU A 117 19.07 10.09 2.63
CA GLU A 117 18.47 10.25 3.94
C GLU A 117 17.77 8.95 4.34
N ILE A 118 17.82 8.65 5.63
CA ILE A 118 17.23 7.43 6.19
C ILE A 118 16.34 7.76 7.39
N TRP A 119 15.35 6.91 7.60
CA TRP A 119 14.59 6.86 8.84
C TRP A 119 14.89 5.55 9.58
N PRO A 120 15.33 5.62 10.85
CA PRO A 120 15.35 4.46 11.71
C PRO A 120 13.94 4.20 12.28
N ILE A 121 13.55 2.92 12.34
CA ILE A 121 12.20 2.49 12.71
C ILE A 121 12.30 1.42 13.79
N VAL A 122 11.61 1.62 14.91
CA VAL A 122 11.54 0.63 15.98
C VAL A 122 10.71 -0.56 15.49
N ARG A 123 11.28 -1.77 15.47
CA ARG A 123 10.62 -2.96 14.92
C ARG A 123 9.31 -3.28 15.61
N THR A 124 9.27 -3.19 16.94
CA THR A 124 8.11 -3.61 17.74
C THR A 124 6.94 -2.65 17.70
N THR A 125 7.18 -1.37 17.37
CA THR A 125 6.13 -0.34 17.42
C THR A 125 5.87 0.33 16.07
N GLY A 126 6.71 0.07 15.06
CA GLY A 126 6.69 0.82 13.80
C GLY A 126 7.04 2.30 13.95
N SER A 127 7.51 2.72 15.13
CA SER A 127 7.76 4.14 15.42
C SER A 127 8.96 4.65 14.63
N ARG A 128 8.72 5.70 13.84
CA ARG A 128 9.73 6.37 13.03
C ARG A 128 10.53 7.39 13.84
N GLY A 129 11.86 7.32 13.75
CA GLY A 129 12.78 8.30 14.34
C GLY A 129 13.07 9.51 13.45
N ALA A 130 13.93 10.40 13.96
CA ALA A 130 14.43 11.54 13.19
C ALA A 130 15.27 11.08 11.99
N ARG A 131 15.32 11.91 10.94
CA ARG A 131 16.15 11.63 9.76
C ARG A 131 17.62 11.64 10.12
N ASN A 132 18.37 10.76 9.46
CA ASN A 132 19.83 10.78 9.42
C ASN A 132 20.27 10.64 7.95
N ARG A 133 21.57 10.72 7.68
CA ARG A 133 22.14 10.64 6.34
C ARG A 133 23.24 9.60 6.29
N ILE A 134 23.26 8.81 5.23
CA ILE A 134 24.40 7.96 4.92
C ILE A 134 25.51 8.85 4.36
N GLU A 135 26.55 9.10 5.14
CA GLU A 135 27.71 9.89 4.71
C GLU A 135 28.52 9.15 3.66
N ARG A 136 28.76 7.84 3.87
CA ARG A 136 29.45 7.00 2.90
C ARG A 136 29.13 5.52 3.07
N ILE A 137 29.35 4.77 2.00
CA ILE A 137 29.33 3.32 2.06
C ILE A 137 30.71 2.81 2.47
N VAL A 138 30.76 1.99 3.53
CA VAL A 138 31.99 1.41 4.06
C VAL A 138 32.28 0.08 3.37
N ARG A 139 31.25 -0.77 3.22
CA ARG A 139 31.36 -2.10 2.59
C ARG A 139 30.02 -2.52 2.00
N LYS A 140 30.06 -3.19 0.84
CA LYS A 140 28.90 -3.78 0.17
C LYS A 140 29.08 -5.28 0.01
N SER A 141 28.01 -6.05 0.20
CA SER A 141 27.94 -7.48 -0.09
C SER A 141 26.50 -7.92 -0.27
N SER A 142 25.89 -7.61 -1.42
CA SER A 142 24.53 -8.01 -1.79
C SER A 142 23.51 -7.68 -0.70
N LYS A 143 23.13 -8.67 0.11
CA LYS A 143 22.21 -8.49 1.23
C LYS A 143 22.77 -7.63 2.36
N ARG A 144 24.10 -7.56 2.55
CA ARG A 144 24.75 -6.81 3.61
C ARG A 144 25.33 -5.49 3.11
N LEU A 145 25.13 -4.43 3.89
CA LEU A 145 25.63 -3.09 3.60
C LEU A 145 26.10 -2.41 4.88
N VAL A 146 27.39 -2.08 4.97
CA VAL A 146 27.93 -1.28 6.08
C VAL A 146 27.99 0.18 5.62
N VAL A 147 27.36 1.06 6.39
CA VAL A 147 27.29 2.49 6.11
C VAL A 147 27.84 3.30 7.27
N ALA A 148 28.47 4.44 6.97
CA ALA A 148 28.75 5.47 7.94
C ALA A 148 27.62 6.51 7.91
N LEU A 149 27.16 6.91 9.08
CA LEU A 149 26.12 7.90 9.29
C LEU A 149 26.75 9.25 9.60
N ARG A 150 26.13 10.32 9.09
CA ARG A 150 26.56 11.69 9.37
C ARG A 150 26.46 12.01 10.87
N GLU A 151 25.30 11.69 11.46
CA GLU A 151 25.09 11.79 12.90
C GLU A 151 25.09 10.40 13.54
N PRO A 152 25.46 10.24 14.83
CA PRO A 152 25.28 8.97 15.52
C PRO A 152 23.82 8.50 15.48
N LEU A 153 23.58 7.19 15.31
CA LEU A 153 22.24 6.61 15.44
C LEU A 153 21.71 6.87 16.86
N ASP A 154 20.48 7.37 16.98
CA ASP A 154 19.86 7.65 18.28
C ASP A 154 19.80 6.37 19.15
N LYS A 155 19.97 6.51 20.47
CA LYS A 155 20.09 5.38 21.42
C LYS A 155 18.82 4.52 21.53
N THR A 156 17.68 5.05 21.10
CA THR A 156 16.40 4.31 21.04
C THR A 156 16.47 3.13 20.07
N PHE A 157 17.27 3.25 19.00
CA PHE A 157 17.37 2.23 17.96
C PHE A 157 18.52 1.26 18.22
N ARG A 158 18.34 -0.01 17.86
CA ARG A 158 19.31 -1.08 18.14
C ARG A 158 19.34 -2.09 17.01
N GLU A 159 20.15 -3.12 17.19
CA GLU A 159 20.09 -4.29 16.32
C GLU A 159 18.67 -4.87 16.31
N ASP A 160 18.29 -5.42 15.16
CA ASP A 160 16.97 -5.93 14.80
C ASP A 160 15.88 -4.88 14.51
N ASP A 161 16.12 -3.60 14.80
CA ASP A 161 15.30 -2.50 14.25
C ASP A 161 15.52 -2.32 12.75
N PHE A 162 14.68 -1.50 12.10
CA PHE A 162 14.75 -1.29 10.66
C PHE A 162 15.29 0.09 10.28
N ILE A 163 15.83 0.17 9.06
CA ILE A 163 16.09 1.40 8.33
C ILE A 163 15.21 1.44 7.08
N GLU A 164 14.53 2.57 6.87
CA GLU A 164 13.86 2.95 5.62
C GLU A 164 14.68 4.01 4.87
N ASN A 165 14.57 4.06 3.54
CA ASN A 165 15.19 5.10 2.73
C ASN A 165 14.25 6.30 2.56
N ALA A 166 14.51 7.37 3.32
CA ALA A 166 13.68 8.59 3.32
C ALA A 166 13.82 9.42 2.04
N SER A 167 14.89 9.24 1.26
CA SER A 167 15.11 9.96 -0.01
C SER A 167 14.29 9.40 -1.18
N TRP A 168 13.68 8.21 -1.04
CA TRP A 168 13.12 7.45 -2.15
C TRP A 168 11.67 7.03 -1.92
N TYR A 169 10.82 8.05 -1.73
CA TYR A 169 9.37 7.93 -1.73
C TYR A 169 8.76 8.91 -2.73
N ALA A 170 7.79 8.43 -3.50
CA ALA A 170 7.11 9.21 -4.52
C ALA A 170 5.77 9.77 -3.99
N ASN A 171 5.40 10.93 -4.51
CA ASN A 171 4.00 11.31 -4.64
C ASN A 171 3.36 10.44 -5.72
N VAL A 172 2.07 10.17 -5.60
CA VAL A 172 1.34 9.27 -6.49
C VAL A 172 0.03 9.90 -6.93
N SER A 173 -0.26 9.86 -8.23
CA SER A 173 -1.55 10.23 -8.82
C SER A 173 -2.06 9.08 -9.69
N ILE A 174 -3.26 8.58 -9.44
CA ILE A 174 -3.87 7.48 -10.19
C ILE A 174 -5.25 7.93 -10.61
N HIS A 175 -5.47 8.10 -11.91
CA HIS A 175 -6.74 8.59 -12.42
C HIS A 175 -7.13 8.05 -13.77
N ASP A 176 -8.44 8.04 -14.02
CA ASP A 176 -9.06 7.55 -15.24
C ASP A 176 -8.71 6.07 -15.55
N CYS A 177 -8.26 5.32 -14.54
CA CYS A 177 -7.81 3.94 -14.71
C CYS A 177 -8.94 2.92 -14.50
N TYR A 178 -8.74 1.75 -15.10
CA TYR A 178 -9.59 0.57 -14.89
C TYR A 178 -8.78 -0.60 -14.31
N PHE A 179 -9.27 -1.17 -13.22
CA PHE A 179 -8.69 -2.32 -12.55
C PHE A 179 -9.66 -3.50 -12.60
N GLY A 180 -9.40 -4.44 -13.51
CA GLY A 180 -10.35 -5.50 -13.90
C GLY A 180 -10.20 -6.82 -13.15
N ARG A 181 -11.32 -7.55 -13.04
CA ARG A 181 -11.48 -8.78 -12.23
C ARG A 181 -10.62 -9.96 -12.64
N ALA A 182 -10.13 -9.98 -13.88
CA ALA A 182 -9.41 -11.15 -14.35
C ALA A 182 -8.02 -11.27 -13.70
N ASN A 183 -7.59 -10.27 -12.92
CA ASN A 183 -6.38 -10.39 -12.13
C ASN A 183 -6.56 -11.32 -10.93
N ARG A 184 -5.46 -11.93 -10.50
CA ARG A 184 -5.35 -12.61 -9.21
C ARG A 184 -4.85 -11.61 -8.17
N ALA A 185 -5.19 -11.79 -6.89
CA ALA A 185 -4.78 -10.91 -5.78
C ALA A 185 -5.49 -9.53 -5.75
N ARG A 186 -4.82 -8.47 -5.31
CA ARG A 186 -5.43 -7.17 -4.98
C ARG A 186 -5.58 -6.30 -6.22
N GLY A 187 -6.34 -5.20 -6.12
CA GLY A 187 -6.31 -4.13 -7.10
C GLY A 187 -4.99 -3.40 -7.04
N ILE A 188 -4.88 -2.44 -6.12
CA ILE A 188 -3.63 -1.72 -5.86
C ILE A 188 -3.15 -1.99 -4.43
N LEU A 189 -1.86 -2.22 -4.27
CA LEU A 189 -1.12 -2.21 -3.02
C LEU A 189 -0.26 -0.93 -2.98
N LEU A 190 -0.56 0.01 -2.07
CA LEU A 190 0.01 1.34 -2.14
C LEU A 190 0.46 1.86 -0.78
N THR A 191 1.79 1.94 -0.59
CA THR A 191 2.43 2.40 0.64
C THR A 191 3.52 3.42 0.33
N THR A 192 3.24 4.69 0.59
CA THR A 192 4.22 5.77 0.48
C THR A 192 3.92 6.89 1.48
N PRO A 193 4.93 7.48 2.14
CA PRO A 193 4.79 8.71 2.91
C PRO A 193 4.53 9.96 2.04
N GLY A 194 4.77 9.87 0.72
CA GLY A 194 4.42 10.94 -0.22
C GLY A 194 2.91 11.14 -0.32
N LYS A 195 2.50 12.26 -0.91
CA LYS A 195 1.08 12.55 -1.13
C LYS A 195 0.51 11.59 -2.17
N VAL A 196 -0.63 10.99 -1.87
CA VAL A 196 -1.35 10.09 -2.77
C VAL A 196 -2.72 10.66 -3.12
N VAL A 197 -3.06 10.64 -4.41
CA VAL A 197 -4.42 10.90 -4.90
C VAL A 197 -4.85 9.76 -5.82
N VAL A 198 -5.97 9.12 -5.48
CA VAL A 198 -6.59 8.05 -6.28
C VAL A 198 -8.00 8.51 -6.64
N HIS A 199 -8.23 8.91 -7.88
CA HIS A 199 -9.51 9.49 -8.26
C HIS A 199 -10.02 9.14 -9.66
N ASN A 200 -11.34 9.17 -9.83
CA ASN A 200 -11.99 8.88 -11.12
C ASN A 200 -11.58 7.52 -11.74
N ASN A 201 -11.31 6.52 -10.88
CA ASN A 201 -10.97 5.17 -11.33
C ASN A 201 -12.17 4.24 -11.21
N ARG A 202 -12.12 3.13 -11.94
CA ARG A 202 -13.08 2.04 -11.86
C ARG A 202 -12.40 0.76 -11.39
N PHE A 203 -12.85 0.22 -10.26
CA PHE A 203 -12.35 -1.02 -9.68
C PHE A 203 -13.38 -2.14 -9.80
N MET A 204 -12.95 -3.30 -10.27
CA MET A 204 -13.74 -4.53 -10.35
C MET A 204 -12.87 -5.73 -9.95
N THR A 205 -12.22 -5.71 -8.79
CA THR A 205 -11.08 -6.60 -8.50
C THR A 205 -11.48 -7.95 -7.91
N ALA A 206 -10.63 -8.97 -8.11
CA ALA A 206 -10.83 -10.28 -7.46
C ALA A 206 -10.57 -10.22 -5.94
N GLY A 207 -9.47 -9.60 -5.50
CA GLY A 207 -9.21 -9.27 -4.10
C GLY A 207 -9.73 -7.90 -3.70
N THR A 208 -9.27 -7.39 -2.55
CA THR A 208 -9.53 -6.01 -2.11
C THR A 208 -9.15 -5.02 -3.21
N ALA A 209 -9.91 -3.94 -3.34
CA ALA A 209 -9.66 -2.94 -4.39
C ALA A 209 -8.38 -2.16 -4.10
N ILE A 210 -8.18 -1.81 -2.82
CA ILE A 210 -7.03 -1.05 -2.34
C ILE A 210 -6.55 -1.70 -1.05
N LEU A 211 -5.30 -2.15 -1.06
CA LEU A 211 -4.56 -2.57 0.13
C LEU A 211 -3.54 -1.51 0.49
N ILE A 212 -3.54 -1.09 1.75
CA ILE A 212 -2.53 -0.23 2.35
C ILE A 212 -1.86 -1.07 3.43
N GLU A 213 -0.58 -1.35 3.24
CA GLU A 213 0.18 -2.27 4.09
C GLU A 213 1.39 -1.58 4.72
N GLY A 214 2.37 -2.36 5.14
CA GLY A 214 3.53 -1.99 5.92
C GLY A 214 4.04 -3.28 6.52
N ASP A 215 4.58 -4.13 5.65
CA ASP A 215 4.92 -5.50 6.01
C ASP A 215 6.31 -5.54 6.64
N THR A 216 6.38 -6.05 7.86
CA THR A 216 7.62 -6.23 8.62
C THR A 216 7.93 -7.70 8.90
N ASP A 217 7.10 -8.61 8.39
CA ASP A 217 7.09 -10.02 8.78
C ASP A 217 7.52 -10.95 7.64
N TYR A 218 7.17 -10.62 6.39
CA TYR A 218 7.43 -11.49 5.26
C TYR A 218 8.09 -10.79 4.07
N TRP A 219 7.46 -9.78 3.49
CA TRP A 219 7.90 -9.02 2.32
C TRP A 219 8.92 -7.92 2.66
N PHE A 220 8.85 -7.36 3.88
CA PHE A 220 9.70 -6.23 4.31
C PHE A 220 9.52 -4.99 3.42
N GLU A 221 8.26 -4.72 3.06
CA GLU A 221 7.85 -3.58 2.24
C GLU A 221 7.41 -2.42 3.14
N SER A 222 8.13 -1.30 3.05
CA SER A 222 7.95 -0.13 3.89
C SER A 222 7.18 0.97 3.18
N GLY A 223 6.76 1.99 3.92
CA GLY A 223 6.15 3.19 3.33
C GLY A 223 4.90 3.64 4.05
N ALA A 224 4.98 3.82 5.37
CA ALA A 224 3.86 4.32 6.17
C ALA A 224 3.21 5.56 5.54
N VAL A 225 1.96 5.39 5.07
CA VAL A 225 1.14 6.45 4.48
C VAL A 225 0.98 7.63 5.44
N CYS A 226 1.20 8.83 4.93
CA CYS A 226 1.08 10.08 5.71
C CYS A 226 0.01 11.04 5.18
N ASP A 227 -0.38 10.90 3.91
CA ASP A 227 -1.41 11.73 3.27
C ASP A 227 -1.98 11.04 2.02
N MET A 228 -3.21 10.54 2.10
CA MET A 228 -3.88 9.84 0.99
C MET A 228 -5.32 10.28 0.83
N ASP A 229 -5.72 10.56 -0.41
CA ASP A 229 -7.07 10.94 -0.80
C ASP A 229 -7.61 10.00 -1.88
N ILE A 230 -8.64 9.22 -1.55
CA ILE A 230 -9.31 8.25 -2.42
C ILE A 230 -10.71 8.78 -2.69
N HIS A 231 -10.93 9.37 -3.86
CA HIS A 231 -12.18 10.07 -4.13
C HIS A 231 -12.73 9.95 -5.54
N ASP A 232 -14.06 10.07 -5.66
CA ASP A 232 -14.75 10.03 -6.96
C ASP A 232 -14.45 8.74 -7.76
N ASN A 233 -14.14 7.63 -7.08
CA ASN A 233 -13.95 6.34 -7.72
C ASN A 233 -15.26 5.54 -7.75
N LEU A 234 -15.34 4.63 -8.71
CA LEU A 234 -16.38 3.62 -8.80
C LEU A 234 -15.80 2.26 -8.40
N PHE A 235 -16.29 1.70 -7.29
CA PHE A 235 -16.01 0.34 -6.87
C PHE A 235 -17.20 -0.55 -7.22
N GLU A 236 -16.99 -1.58 -8.04
CA GLU A 236 -18.05 -2.46 -8.53
C GLU A 236 -17.76 -3.92 -8.19
N ASN A 237 -18.43 -4.37 -7.12
CA ASN A 237 -18.38 -5.75 -6.64
C ASN A 237 -16.94 -6.24 -6.48
N CYS A 238 -16.04 -5.44 -5.92
CA CYS A 238 -14.67 -5.86 -5.66
C CYS A 238 -14.62 -6.95 -4.57
N GLY A 239 -13.52 -7.70 -4.53
CA GLY A 239 -13.30 -8.67 -3.45
C GLY A 239 -13.94 -10.04 -3.67
N THR A 240 -14.36 -10.39 -4.89
CA THR A 240 -15.04 -11.66 -5.24
C THR A 240 -14.29 -12.93 -4.88
N SER A 241 -13.03 -12.84 -4.51
CA SER A 241 -12.19 -13.94 -4.05
C SER A 241 -11.26 -13.54 -2.91
N ALA A 242 -11.46 -12.37 -2.30
CA ALA A 242 -10.58 -11.85 -1.24
C ALA A 242 -10.55 -12.77 -0.01
N SER A 243 -11.70 -13.35 0.33
CA SER A 243 -11.89 -14.17 1.53
C SER A 243 -11.86 -15.69 1.31
N ASN A 244 -11.50 -16.17 0.12
CA ASN A 244 -11.51 -17.61 -0.18
C ASN A 244 -10.54 -18.45 0.70
N ASN A 245 -9.60 -17.80 1.41
CA ASN A 245 -8.68 -18.41 2.37
C ASN A 245 -8.90 -17.88 3.81
N GLY A 246 -10.16 -17.76 4.24
CA GLY A 246 -10.51 -17.29 5.59
C GLY A 246 -10.23 -15.80 5.82
N GLY A 247 -10.23 -14.99 4.76
CA GLY A 247 -9.95 -13.54 4.84
C GLY A 247 -8.46 -13.18 4.90
N SER A 248 -7.56 -14.15 4.82
CA SER A 248 -6.11 -13.90 4.80
C SER A 248 -5.53 -14.01 3.39
N GLY A 249 -4.75 -13.01 2.97
CA GLY A 249 -3.93 -13.06 1.75
C GLY A 249 -4.27 -12.01 0.69
N TRP A 250 -5.55 -11.81 0.33
CA TRP A 250 -5.96 -10.85 -0.72
C TRP A 250 -6.87 -9.72 -0.20
N GLY A 251 -6.82 -9.48 1.10
CA GLY A 251 -7.56 -8.43 1.81
C GLY A 251 -8.82 -8.92 2.51
N GLU A 252 -9.23 -8.15 3.50
CA GLU A 252 -10.30 -8.43 4.47
C GLU A 252 -11.61 -7.70 4.11
N ALA A 253 -11.51 -6.57 3.42
CA ALA A 253 -12.64 -5.73 3.02
C ALA A 253 -12.45 -5.10 1.63
N LEU A 254 -13.44 -4.33 1.16
CA LEU A 254 -13.33 -3.56 -0.09
C LEU A 254 -12.06 -2.70 -0.13
N ILE A 255 -11.75 -2.01 0.98
CA ILE A 255 -10.48 -1.34 1.24
C ILE A 255 -9.90 -1.92 2.52
N SER A 256 -8.65 -2.37 2.46
CA SER A 256 -7.92 -2.91 3.61
C SER A 256 -6.73 -2.02 3.95
N ILE A 257 -6.59 -1.67 5.22
CA ILE A 257 -5.44 -0.95 5.79
C ILE A 257 -4.88 -1.84 6.90
N THR A 258 -3.89 -2.66 6.57
CA THR A 258 -3.46 -3.78 7.42
C THR A 258 -1.94 -3.93 7.46
N PRO A 259 -1.20 -2.93 7.99
CA PRO A 259 0.23 -3.13 8.26
C PRO A 259 0.47 -4.33 9.19
N SER A 260 1.67 -4.92 9.11
CA SER A 260 2.12 -6.00 10.02
C SER A 260 2.08 -5.57 11.48
N PHE A 261 2.33 -4.28 11.75
CA PHE A 261 2.23 -3.74 13.10
C PHE A 261 0.81 -3.87 13.66
N ARG A 262 0.68 -4.62 14.76
CA ARG A 262 -0.58 -4.84 15.48
C ARG A 262 -0.60 -4.07 16.81
N PRO A 263 -1.56 -3.15 17.00
CA PRO A 263 -1.79 -2.50 18.29
C PRO A 263 -2.05 -3.54 19.38
N ALA A 264 -1.38 -3.42 20.53
CA ALA A 264 -1.65 -4.26 21.70
C ALA A 264 -2.82 -3.72 22.54
N ASP A 265 -3.02 -2.41 22.49
CA ASP A 265 -4.04 -1.65 23.23
C ASP A 265 -4.22 -0.25 22.63
N GLU A 266 -5.11 0.56 23.22
CA GLU A 266 -5.43 1.92 22.75
C GLU A 266 -4.28 2.92 22.83
N SER A 267 -3.24 2.63 23.61
CA SER A 267 -2.05 3.48 23.78
C SER A 267 -0.98 3.24 22.71
N SER A 268 -1.08 2.11 22.00
CA SER A 268 -0.13 1.71 20.96
C SER A 268 0.07 2.80 19.90
N PRO A 269 1.29 3.01 19.37
CA PRO A 269 1.52 3.99 18.30
C PRO A 269 0.70 3.71 17.04
N VAL A 270 0.51 4.74 16.22
CA VAL A 270 -0.13 4.62 14.90
C VAL A 270 0.93 4.55 13.80
N TYR A 271 0.69 3.69 12.82
CA TYR A 271 1.56 3.45 11.68
C TYR A 271 1.20 4.39 10.51
N HIS A 272 -0.07 4.41 10.09
CA HIS A 272 -0.57 5.26 9.01
C HIS A 272 -1.26 6.53 9.51
N ARG A 273 -1.28 7.58 8.68
CA ARG A 273 -1.93 8.86 8.97
C ARG A 273 -2.66 9.46 7.77
N ASN A 274 -3.72 10.21 8.07
CA ASN A 274 -4.45 11.11 7.17
C ASN A 274 -4.92 10.44 5.87
N ILE A 275 -5.75 9.40 6.02
CA ILE A 275 -6.35 8.68 4.90
C ILE A 275 -7.81 9.10 4.77
N ARG A 276 -8.17 9.65 3.61
CA ARG A 276 -9.51 10.15 3.31
C ARG A 276 -10.12 9.34 2.17
N ILE A 277 -11.28 8.75 2.41
CA ILE A 277 -12.05 7.95 1.47
C ILE A 277 -13.39 8.66 1.29
N ARG A 278 -13.55 9.42 0.21
CA ARG A 278 -14.68 10.34 0.07
C ARG A 278 -15.33 10.37 -1.31
N ASN A 279 -16.62 10.67 -1.38
CA ASN A 279 -17.35 10.84 -2.64
C ASN A 279 -17.25 9.64 -3.61
N ASN A 280 -16.98 8.43 -3.11
CA ASN A 280 -16.91 7.26 -3.97
C ASN A 280 -18.31 6.65 -4.16
N ARG A 281 -18.54 6.04 -5.32
CA ARG A 281 -19.69 5.17 -5.55
C ARG A 281 -19.26 3.72 -5.36
N ILE A 282 -19.93 3.02 -4.46
CA ILE A 282 -19.58 1.66 -4.05
C ILE A 282 -20.79 0.77 -4.31
N LEU A 283 -20.68 -0.12 -5.30
CA LEU A 283 -21.61 -1.22 -5.49
C LEU A 283 -21.00 -2.46 -4.82
N THR A 284 -21.61 -2.95 -3.75
CA THR A 284 -21.09 -4.08 -2.97
C THR A 284 -22.11 -5.18 -2.83
N TYR A 285 -21.70 -6.43 -3.06
CA TYR A 285 -22.51 -7.62 -2.83
C TYR A 285 -22.32 -8.19 -1.41
N ASP A 286 -21.24 -7.81 -0.73
CA ASP A 286 -20.87 -8.29 0.60
C ASP A 286 -20.87 -7.14 1.63
N ARG A 287 -20.73 -7.52 2.90
CA ARG A 287 -20.83 -6.62 4.05
C ARG A 287 -19.59 -5.73 4.25
N PRO A 288 -18.33 -6.21 4.21
CA PRO A 288 -17.19 -5.39 4.62
C PRO A 288 -16.84 -4.26 3.64
N LEU A 289 -16.90 -3.02 4.14
CA LEU A 289 -16.49 -1.83 3.40
C LEU A 289 -15.04 -1.44 3.72
N LEU A 290 -14.65 -1.55 5.00
CA LEU A 290 -13.33 -1.13 5.47
C LEU A 290 -12.83 -2.03 6.59
N HIS A 291 -11.57 -2.44 6.47
CA HIS A 291 -10.77 -2.97 7.57
C HIS A 291 -9.60 -2.01 7.76
N ALA A 292 -9.46 -1.39 8.93
CA ALA A 292 -8.39 -0.45 9.17
C ALA A 292 -7.68 -0.70 10.50
N ARG A 293 -6.35 -0.80 10.42
CA ARG A 293 -5.45 -1.00 11.56
C ARG A 293 -4.43 0.12 11.66
N SER A 294 -4.22 0.61 12.89
CA SER A 294 -3.14 1.53 13.24
C SER A 294 -3.12 2.81 12.39
N VAL A 295 -4.27 3.45 12.25
CA VAL A 295 -4.45 4.68 11.46
C VAL A 295 -4.89 5.84 12.34
N GLU A 296 -4.26 7.00 12.18
CA GLU A 296 -4.74 8.27 12.75
C GLU A 296 -5.27 9.21 11.67
N GLY A 297 -6.44 9.83 11.89
CA GLY A 297 -7.03 10.77 10.94
C GLY A 297 -7.66 10.05 9.73
N LEU A 298 -8.43 9.00 10.00
CA LEU A 298 -9.13 8.20 8.98
C LEU A 298 -10.52 8.78 8.70
N GLN A 299 -10.87 8.97 7.43
CA GLN A 299 -12.18 9.48 7.04
C GLN A 299 -12.83 8.58 5.99
N PHE A 300 -14.09 8.20 6.21
CA PHE A 300 -14.97 7.56 5.24
C PHE A 300 -16.25 8.39 5.12
N VAL A 301 -16.25 9.36 4.21
CA VAL A 301 -17.22 10.47 4.21
C VAL A 301 -17.89 10.67 2.85
N ALA A 302 -19.19 10.94 2.84
CA ALA A 302 -19.93 11.29 1.62
C ALA A 302 -19.88 10.22 0.49
N ASN A 303 -19.67 8.95 0.85
CA ASN A 303 -19.71 7.85 -0.11
C ASN A 303 -21.17 7.38 -0.34
N CYS A 304 -21.46 6.92 -1.55
CA CYS A 304 -22.73 6.28 -1.89
C CYS A 304 -22.53 4.76 -1.98
N VAL A 305 -23.06 4.02 -1.03
CA VAL A 305 -22.98 2.56 -0.94
C VAL A 305 -24.31 1.95 -1.36
N GLU A 306 -24.29 1.11 -2.39
CA GLU A 306 -25.44 0.42 -2.95
C GLU A 306 -25.21 -1.09 -2.84
N GLN A 307 -26.16 -1.78 -2.19
CA GLN A 307 -26.13 -3.23 -2.09
C GLN A 307 -26.49 -3.84 -3.45
N THR A 308 -25.67 -4.78 -3.91
CA THR A 308 -25.96 -5.64 -5.06
C THR A 308 -26.14 -7.09 -4.60
N TYR A 309 -26.51 -7.97 -5.53
CA TYR A 309 -26.66 -9.41 -5.29
C TYR A 309 -25.94 -10.24 -6.37
N ASP A 310 -24.95 -9.64 -7.04
CA ASP A 310 -24.26 -10.24 -8.18
C ASP A 310 -23.36 -11.44 -7.77
N PHE A 311 -23.01 -11.52 -6.49
CA PHE A 311 -22.21 -12.61 -5.92
C PHE A 311 -22.72 -12.97 -4.51
N PRO A 312 -22.51 -14.21 -4.04
CA PRO A 312 -22.79 -14.58 -2.66
C PRO A 312 -21.82 -13.89 -1.69
N ALA A 313 -22.32 -13.49 -0.53
CA ALA A 313 -21.49 -12.97 0.56
C ALA A 313 -20.61 -14.10 1.15
N THR A 314 -19.30 -13.90 1.15
CA THR A 314 -18.30 -14.90 1.58
C THR A 314 -17.25 -14.34 2.53
N ALA A 315 -17.29 -13.02 2.82
CA ALA A 315 -16.27 -12.38 3.62
C ALA A 315 -16.18 -12.94 5.04
N ALA A 316 -14.96 -13.08 5.54
CA ALA A 316 -14.71 -13.51 6.92
C ALA A 316 -15.13 -12.42 7.93
N GLN A 317 -14.76 -11.17 7.66
CA GLN A 317 -15.27 -10.01 8.39
C GLN A 317 -16.79 -9.90 8.15
N ARG A 318 -17.56 -9.72 9.22
CA ARG A 318 -19.04 -9.64 9.16
C ARG A 318 -19.58 -8.24 9.40
N GLN A 319 -18.70 -7.30 9.72
CA GLN A 319 -19.03 -5.91 9.99
C GLN A 319 -18.65 -5.05 8.79
N SER A 320 -19.40 -3.96 8.64
CA SER A 320 -19.18 -2.93 7.63
C SER A 320 -17.80 -2.29 7.83
N PHE A 321 -17.46 -2.02 9.09
CA PHE A 321 -16.20 -1.42 9.50
C PHE A 321 -15.54 -2.24 10.63
N CYS A 322 -14.31 -2.68 10.42
CA CYS A 322 -13.46 -3.22 11.48
C CYS A 322 -12.30 -2.25 11.71
N LEU A 323 -12.17 -1.73 12.93
CA LEU A 323 -11.20 -0.68 13.28
C LEU A 323 -10.34 -1.13 14.45
N GLU A 324 -9.04 -1.27 14.21
CA GLU A 324 -8.06 -1.78 15.17
C GLU A 324 -7.01 -0.70 15.50
N GLY A 325 -6.97 -0.22 16.75
CA GLY A 325 -6.03 0.81 17.19
C GLY A 325 -6.05 2.10 16.37
N CYS A 326 -7.21 2.47 15.81
CA CYS A 326 -7.39 3.68 15.05
C CYS A 326 -7.68 4.90 15.95
N ARG A 327 -7.35 6.10 15.46
CA ARG A 327 -7.53 7.39 16.16
C ARG A 327 -8.14 8.43 15.22
N ASN A 328 -8.95 9.34 15.75
CA ASN A 328 -9.55 10.44 15.00
C ASN A 328 -10.26 9.96 13.71
N VAL A 329 -11.15 8.98 13.87
CA VAL A 329 -11.92 8.36 12.78
C VAL A 329 -13.24 9.11 12.57
N ARG A 330 -13.55 9.45 11.32
CA ARG A 330 -14.84 10.06 10.93
C ARG A 330 -15.55 9.22 9.87
N ILE A 331 -16.76 8.75 10.19
CA ILE A 331 -17.62 7.98 9.28
C ILE A 331 -18.98 8.68 9.21
N ALA A 332 -19.16 9.57 8.25
CA ALA A 332 -20.31 10.49 8.21
C ALA A 332 -20.80 10.75 6.79
N GLU A 333 -22.05 11.22 6.65
CA GLU A 333 -22.59 11.72 5.38
C GLU A 333 -22.68 10.64 4.27
N ASN A 334 -22.52 9.36 4.62
CA ASN A 334 -22.60 8.26 3.67
C ASN A 334 -24.07 7.89 3.40
N ARG A 335 -24.39 7.71 2.11
CA ARG A 335 -25.72 7.25 1.68
C ARG A 335 -25.68 5.74 1.47
N PHE A 336 -26.57 5.01 2.14
CA PHE A 336 -26.72 3.56 2.02
C PHE A 336 -28.04 3.24 1.31
N ILE A 337 -27.99 2.51 0.19
CA ILE A 337 -29.14 2.14 -0.64
C ILE A 337 -29.24 0.62 -0.69
N GLY A 338 -30.31 0.05 -0.14
CA GLY A 338 -30.47 -1.41 -0.02
C GLY A 338 -29.47 -2.09 0.94
N TYR A 339 -28.45 -1.37 1.37
CA TYR A 339 -27.44 -1.81 2.32
C TYR A 339 -27.96 -1.61 3.74
N GLY A 340 -27.99 -2.68 4.54
CA GLY A 340 -28.45 -2.63 5.93
C GLY A 340 -27.62 -1.65 6.77
N LYS A 341 -28.19 -1.15 7.88
CA LYS A 341 -27.53 -0.18 8.78
C LYS A 341 -26.07 -0.57 9.04
N PRO A 342 -25.07 0.31 8.82
CA PRO A 342 -23.68 -0.03 9.03
C PRO A 342 -23.39 -0.37 10.50
N ASP A 343 -22.54 -1.37 10.69
CA ASP A 343 -22.08 -1.89 11.97
C ASP A 343 -20.55 -1.85 12.07
N PHE A 344 -20.07 -1.89 13.31
CA PHE A 344 -18.68 -1.59 13.66
C PHE A 344 -18.14 -2.67 14.60
N GLU A 345 -16.91 -3.09 14.36
CA GLU A 345 -16.07 -3.80 15.32
C GLU A 345 -14.90 -2.90 15.69
N LEU A 346 -14.75 -2.62 16.99
CA LEU A 346 -13.69 -1.76 17.52
C LEU A 346 -12.74 -2.60 18.37
N ILE A 347 -11.46 -2.58 18.03
CA ILE A 347 -10.43 -3.42 18.64
C ILE A 347 -9.28 -2.52 19.09
N HIS A 348 -8.78 -2.68 20.31
CA HIS A 348 -7.61 -1.95 20.83
C HIS A 348 -7.66 -0.42 20.61
N MET A 349 -8.84 0.20 20.64
CA MET A 349 -9.01 1.64 20.47
C MET A 349 -10.08 2.21 21.38
N ASN A 350 -9.92 3.49 21.73
CA ASN A 350 -10.92 4.22 22.51
C ASN A 350 -12.19 4.47 21.69
N PRO A 351 -13.40 4.11 22.18
CA PRO A 351 -14.64 4.38 21.45
C PRO A 351 -14.92 5.86 21.16
N ASN A 352 -14.31 6.79 21.90
CA ASN A 352 -14.43 8.23 21.62
C ASN A 352 -13.60 8.67 20.40
N ASN A 353 -12.72 7.82 19.88
CA ASN A 353 -11.93 8.10 18.68
C ASN A 353 -12.70 7.90 17.37
N ILE A 354 -13.98 7.54 17.41
CA ILE A 354 -14.85 7.45 16.24
C ILE A 354 -16.02 8.43 16.37
N CYS A 355 -16.18 9.27 15.36
CA CYS A 355 -17.39 10.06 15.15
C CYS A 355 -18.16 9.45 13.97
N HIS A 356 -19.37 8.95 14.23
CA HIS A 356 -20.24 8.45 13.19
C HIS A 356 -21.68 8.94 13.39
N GLU A 357 -22.39 9.18 12.28
CA GLU A 357 -23.79 9.55 12.36
C GLU A 357 -24.63 8.35 12.85
N LYS A 358 -25.58 8.62 13.75
CA LYS A 358 -26.63 7.63 14.05
C LYS A 358 -27.49 7.54 12.80
N ALA A 359 -27.48 6.39 12.12
CA ALA A 359 -28.39 6.13 10.99
C ALA A 359 -29.82 6.55 11.40
N LYS A 360 -30.40 7.49 10.65
CA LYS A 360 -31.81 7.90 10.81
C LYS A 360 -32.74 6.80 10.34
#